data_AF-A0A8B9M376-F1
#
_entry.id   AF-A0A8B9M376-F1
#
_cell.length_a   1.000
_cell.length_b   1.000
_cell.length_c   1.000
_cell.angle_alpha   90.00
_cell.angle_beta   90.00
_cell.angle_gamma   90.00
#
_symmetry.space_group_name_H-M   'P 1'
#
loop_
_entity.id
_entity.type
_entity.pdbx_description
1 polymer ?
#
loop_
_entity_poly.entity_id
_entity_poly.type
_entity_poly.pdbx_seq_one_letter_code
_entity_poly.pdbx_strand_id
1 'polypeptide(L)'
;MHQMGLHKHVAIPPILMVCPWRLLLCHQHQSALLAGVTAANSPLPPETGSPSCWPHTRWALQLPSKASGLEKFEGWYLHSRDYKSPQSFSGKQVVVVGTGNSGIDIAVELSHAAKQVFLSTKRGTWVLQRVADGGYPFDLSYLSRFMQLLHSLLPQNASNFFLERKSNARFDHALYGLQPQHRILDQHPTISDDLPNRIISGRVLVKPNVQEFTETSAIFEDGTREDIDAVVFATGYSFSFPFLEGCVKVVENQIPLYKFMFPPDLEKPTLAFIGLIQPLGAIMPISELQCRWATRVFKGLQDLPPSTDMLADIAQTKEKMAKRYVRSRRHTIQVDYIPYMDELACQVGVKPNLLALFFTDPKLALEVAFGPCTPYQYRLQGPGKWAGAREAILTQQQRVVRPLQTRARDCPARSSTVPHIFKVFFSIGLIVATLVYVSLPR
;
A
#
# COMPACT_ATOMS: atom_id res chain seq x y z
N MET A 1 34.36 -28.91 -36.58
CA MET A 1 33.98 -27.51 -36.30
C MET A 1 32.62 -27.23 -36.89
N HIS A 2 31.55 -27.24 -36.09
CA HIS A 2 30.41 -26.32 -36.24
C HIS A 2 29.49 -26.52 -35.03
N GLN A 3 29.43 -25.49 -34.20
CA GLN A 3 28.61 -25.42 -32.99
C GLN A 3 27.12 -25.35 -33.36
N MET A 4 26.33 -26.19 -32.70
CA MET A 4 24.89 -26.02 -32.57
C MET A 4 24.59 -24.77 -31.71
N GLY A 5 24.02 -23.74 -32.33
CA GLY A 5 23.36 -22.64 -31.62
C GLY A 5 21.85 -22.86 -31.59
N LEU A 6 21.33 -23.47 -30.51
CA LEU A 6 19.90 -23.51 -30.24
C LEU A 6 19.48 -22.21 -29.54
N HIS A 7 19.11 -21.20 -30.33
CA HIS A 7 18.29 -20.09 -29.84
C HIS A 7 16.87 -20.60 -29.59
N LYS A 8 16.54 -20.88 -28.32
CA LYS A 8 15.13 -21.07 -27.91
C LYS A 8 14.43 -19.71 -27.94
N HIS A 9 13.79 -19.39 -29.06
CA HIS A 9 12.78 -18.33 -29.10
C HIS A 9 11.59 -18.74 -28.23
N VAL A 10 11.51 -18.20 -27.02
CA VAL A 10 10.27 -18.20 -26.25
C VAL A 10 9.33 -17.22 -26.95
N ALA A 11 8.31 -17.74 -27.64
CA ALA A 11 7.30 -16.92 -28.29
C ALA A 11 6.46 -16.20 -27.22
N ILE A 12 6.85 -14.97 -26.88
CA ILE A 12 6.01 -14.06 -26.10
C ILE A 12 4.84 -13.66 -27.01
N PRO A 13 3.57 -13.73 -26.58
CA PRO A 13 2.45 -13.22 -27.37
C PRO A 13 2.68 -11.74 -27.72
N PRO A 14 2.08 -11.23 -28.82
CA PRO A 14 2.44 -9.92 -29.37
C PRO A 14 2.26 -8.76 -28.39
N ILE A 15 1.38 -8.91 -27.39
CA ILE A 15 1.24 -8.03 -26.24
C ILE A 15 0.86 -8.88 -25.01
N LEU A 16 1.52 -8.67 -23.86
CA LEU A 16 1.21 -9.34 -22.59
C LEU A 16 1.16 -8.35 -21.43
N MET A 17 0.05 -8.37 -20.67
CA MET A 17 -0.06 -7.69 -19.39
C MET A 17 -0.13 -8.72 -18.26
N VAL A 18 0.76 -8.58 -17.28
CA VAL A 18 0.80 -9.44 -16.10
C VAL A 18 0.23 -8.68 -14.90
N CYS A 19 -0.95 -9.09 -14.44
CA CYS A 19 -1.62 -8.55 -13.26
C CYS A 19 -1.57 -9.57 -12.10
N PRO A 20 -0.79 -9.35 -11.03
CA PRO A 20 -0.77 -10.19 -9.84
C PRO A 20 -2.03 -9.99 -8.96
N TRP A 21 -3.24 -10.25 -9.48
CA TRP A 21 -4.51 -9.86 -8.84
C TRP A 21 -4.77 -10.55 -7.48
N ARG A 22 -4.19 -11.73 -7.23
CA ARG A 22 -4.40 -12.48 -5.97
C ARG A 22 -3.84 -11.79 -4.71
N LEU A 23 -2.92 -10.84 -4.84
CA LEU A 23 -2.38 -10.12 -3.68
C LEU A 23 -3.31 -8.97 -3.22
N LEU A 24 -4.06 -8.36 -4.14
CA LEU A 24 -4.97 -7.24 -3.85
C LEU A 24 -6.05 -7.64 -2.83
N LEU A 25 -6.66 -8.82 -3.01
CA LEU A 25 -7.70 -9.32 -2.11
C LEU A 25 -7.14 -9.80 -0.76
N CYS A 26 -5.91 -10.32 -0.74
CA CYS A 26 -5.31 -10.86 0.49
C CYS A 26 -4.75 -9.76 1.42
N HIS A 27 -4.32 -8.63 0.86
CA HIS A 27 -3.94 -7.44 1.64
C HIS A 27 -5.11 -6.50 1.98
N GLN A 28 -6.26 -6.62 1.31
CA GLN A 28 -7.41 -5.73 1.49
C GLN A 28 -8.70 -6.45 1.89
N HIS A 29 -8.62 -7.45 2.77
CA HIS A 29 -9.82 -8.09 3.32
C HIS A 29 -10.77 -7.13 4.10
N GLN A 30 -10.49 -5.82 4.13
CA GLN A 30 -11.30 -4.80 4.81
C GLN A 30 -11.85 -3.68 3.91
N SER A 31 -12.16 -3.94 2.64
CA SER A 31 -12.96 -2.96 1.86
C SER A 31 -14.07 -3.54 0.99
N ALA A 32 -14.30 -4.85 1.02
CA ALA A 32 -15.35 -5.51 0.23
C ALA A 32 -16.70 -5.63 0.98
N LEU A 33 -17.15 -4.57 1.67
CA LEU A 33 -18.47 -4.53 2.31
C LEU A 33 -19.38 -3.37 1.85
N LEU A 34 -19.03 -2.66 0.77
CA LEU A 34 -19.84 -1.54 0.24
C LEU A 34 -20.03 -1.54 -1.29
N ALA A 35 -20.08 -2.71 -1.93
CA ALA A 35 -20.53 -2.85 -3.31
C ALA A 35 -21.75 -3.79 -3.41
N GLY A 36 -22.80 -3.45 -2.68
CA GLY A 36 -24.14 -3.90 -2.99
C GLY A 36 -24.83 -2.81 -3.81
N VAL A 37 -25.27 -3.14 -5.03
CA VAL A 37 -26.45 -2.64 -5.75
C VAL A 37 -26.22 -2.77 -7.27
N THR A 38 -27.10 -3.59 -7.87
CA THR A 38 -27.45 -3.76 -9.30
C THR A 38 -26.45 -4.43 -10.25
N ALA A 39 -26.51 -5.77 -10.27
CA ALA A 39 -26.39 -6.53 -11.51
C ALA A 39 -27.71 -6.40 -12.29
N ALA A 40 -27.67 -5.82 -13.49
CA ALA A 40 -28.73 -5.94 -14.48
C ALA A 40 -28.25 -6.88 -15.58
N ASN A 41 -29.06 -7.91 -15.82
CA ASN A 41 -28.90 -8.97 -16.82
C ASN A 41 -28.64 -8.42 -18.22
N SER A 42 -27.61 -8.96 -18.91
CA SER A 42 -27.66 -9.39 -20.32
C SER A 42 -26.31 -10.02 -20.73
N PRO A 43 -26.29 -11.20 -21.37
CA PRO A 43 -25.06 -11.81 -21.89
C PRO A 43 -24.74 -11.26 -23.28
N LEU A 44 -23.54 -10.73 -23.48
CA LEU A 44 -22.99 -10.42 -24.80
C LEU A 44 -22.06 -11.56 -25.27
N PRO A 45 -22.01 -11.85 -26.58
CA PRO A 45 -21.38 -13.04 -27.15
C PRO A 45 -19.85 -12.96 -27.17
N PRO A 46 -19.14 -14.10 -27.30
CA PRO A 46 -17.69 -14.15 -27.27
C PRO A 46 -17.08 -13.78 -28.62
N GLU A 47 -15.82 -13.35 -28.57
CA GLU A 47 -14.90 -13.07 -29.68
C GLU A 47 -14.87 -11.62 -30.22
N THR A 48 -13.99 -10.83 -29.63
CA THR A 48 -12.89 -10.10 -30.32
C THR A 48 -12.02 -9.40 -29.29
N GLY A 49 -10.74 -9.80 -29.19
CA GLY A 49 -9.63 -9.01 -28.64
C GLY A 49 -9.82 -8.34 -27.27
N SER A 50 -10.01 -9.11 -26.20
CA SER A 50 -9.84 -8.62 -24.82
C SER A 50 -8.46 -9.02 -24.27
N PRO A 51 -7.69 -8.14 -23.61
CA PRO A 51 -6.46 -8.54 -22.92
C PRO A 51 -6.83 -9.46 -21.75
N SER A 52 -6.64 -10.76 -21.92
CA SER A 52 -6.85 -11.76 -20.88
C SER A 52 -5.76 -11.59 -19.80
N CYS A 53 -6.14 -11.08 -18.64
CA CYS A 53 -5.29 -11.06 -17.45
C CYS A 53 -5.25 -12.48 -16.86
N TRP A 54 -4.19 -13.23 -17.15
CA TRP A 54 -4.01 -14.61 -16.67
C TRP A 54 -3.60 -14.67 -15.19
N PRO A 55 -4.21 -15.53 -14.35
CA PRO A 55 -3.96 -15.59 -12.91
C PRO A 55 -2.82 -16.57 -12.56
N HIS A 56 -1.61 -16.35 -13.08
CA HIS A 56 -0.49 -17.31 -12.92
C HIS A 56 0.67 -16.83 -12.02
N THR A 57 0.50 -15.75 -11.24
CA THR A 57 1.48 -15.42 -10.18
C THR A 57 1.42 -16.47 -9.07
N ARG A 58 2.53 -17.18 -8.84
CA ARG A 58 2.62 -18.14 -7.75
C ARG A 58 3.16 -17.41 -6.52
N TRP A 59 2.34 -17.39 -5.47
CA TRP A 59 2.75 -16.89 -4.16
C TRP A 59 3.15 -18.07 -3.30
N ALA A 60 4.41 -18.13 -2.90
CA ALA A 60 4.88 -19.15 -1.99
C ALA A 60 4.84 -18.63 -0.54
N LEU A 61 4.49 -19.53 0.38
CA LEU A 61 4.39 -19.24 1.80
C LEU A 61 5.79 -19.08 2.37
N GLN A 62 6.02 -18.02 3.15
CA GLN A 62 7.27 -17.89 3.89
C GLN A 62 7.10 -18.52 5.27
N LEU A 63 7.17 -19.85 5.34
CA LEU A 63 7.33 -20.50 6.64
C LEU A 63 8.73 -20.14 7.17
N PRO A 64 8.85 -19.66 8.42
CA PRO A 64 10.15 -19.30 8.96
C PRO A 64 11.03 -20.54 9.03
N SER A 65 12.08 -20.60 8.21
CA SER A 65 13.11 -21.64 8.25
C SER A 65 13.93 -21.67 9.55
N LYS A 66 13.53 -20.87 10.54
CA LYS A 66 14.22 -20.61 11.82
C LYS A 66 13.36 -20.92 13.05
N ALA A 67 12.13 -21.39 12.87
CA ALA A 67 11.30 -21.84 13.99
C ALA A 67 11.76 -23.25 14.40
N SER A 68 12.81 -23.33 15.20
CA SER A 68 13.32 -24.60 15.74
C SER A 68 12.20 -25.34 16.49
N GLY A 69 12.11 -26.65 16.33
CA GLY A 69 11.16 -27.48 17.07
C GLY A 69 9.73 -27.46 16.53
N LEU A 70 9.44 -26.73 15.44
CA LEU A 70 8.10 -26.73 14.82
C LEU A 70 7.69 -28.13 14.34
N GLU A 71 8.66 -28.96 13.96
CA GLU A 71 8.46 -30.37 13.59
C GLU A 71 7.99 -31.25 14.75
N LYS A 72 8.19 -30.82 15.99
CA LYS A 72 7.75 -31.54 17.20
C LYS A 72 6.38 -31.08 17.69
N PHE A 73 5.91 -29.92 17.24
CA PHE A 73 4.66 -29.33 17.72
C PHE A 73 3.46 -30.20 17.32
N GLU A 74 2.74 -30.70 18.31
CA GLU A 74 1.59 -31.59 18.14
C GLU A 74 0.30 -30.82 17.80
N GLY A 75 0.28 -29.52 18.09
CA GLY A 75 -0.80 -28.63 17.68
C GLY A 75 -0.80 -28.36 16.18
N TRP A 76 -1.83 -27.66 15.71
CA TRP A 76 -1.97 -27.36 14.28
C TRP A 76 -1.44 -25.97 13.95
N TYR A 77 -0.80 -25.84 12.80
CA TYR A 77 -0.31 -24.55 12.33
C TYR A 77 -0.72 -24.32 10.87
N LEU A 78 -0.87 -23.05 10.52
CA LEU A 78 -1.19 -22.63 9.15
C LEU A 78 -0.51 -21.31 8.82
N HIS A 79 -0.42 -21.02 7.52
CA HIS A 79 -0.13 -19.66 7.08
C HIS A 79 -1.40 -18.83 7.04
N SER A 80 -1.30 -17.51 7.25
CA SER A 80 -2.38 -16.53 7.11
C SER A 80 -3.19 -16.62 5.80
N ARG A 81 -2.67 -17.28 4.77
CA ARG A 81 -3.34 -17.57 3.49
C ARG A 81 -4.52 -18.52 3.67
N ASP A 82 -4.32 -19.53 4.51
CA ASP A 82 -5.23 -20.64 4.74
C ASP A 82 -6.21 -20.33 5.86
N TYR A 83 -5.99 -19.24 6.60
CA TYR A 83 -6.96 -18.68 7.52
C TYR A 83 -8.21 -18.22 6.76
N LYS A 84 -9.38 -18.55 7.30
CA LYS A 84 -10.69 -18.17 6.76
C LYS A 84 -11.66 -17.65 7.79
N SER A 85 -11.60 -18.18 9.02
CA SER A 85 -12.61 -17.91 10.03
C SER A 85 -12.08 -18.26 11.43
N PRO A 86 -12.51 -17.54 12.49
CA PRO A 86 -12.00 -17.75 13.85
C PRO A 86 -12.57 -18.99 14.55
N GLN A 87 -13.66 -19.59 14.05
CA GLN A 87 -14.43 -20.63 14.76
C GLN A 87 -13.60 -21.86 15.10
N SER A 88 -12.70 -22.31 14.21
CA SER A 88 -11.80 -23.46 14.45
C SER A 88 -10.82 -23.24 15.62
N PHE A 89 -10.69 -22.00 16.10
CA PHE A 89 -9.83 -21.61 17.20
C PHE A 89 -10.58 -21.35 18.51
N SER A 90 -11.89 -21.63 18.54
CA SER A 90 -12.72 -21.41 19.74
C SER A 90 -12.16 -22.17 20.94
N GLY A 91 -11.95 -21.47 22.06
CA GLY A 91 -11.41 -22.05 23.29
C GLY A 91 -9.93 -22.46 23.24
N LYS A 92 -9.22 -22.16 22.15
CA LYS A 92 -7.79 -22.49 21.97
C LYS A 92 -6.87 -21.34 22.39
N GLN A 93 -5.62 -21.67 22.74
CA GLN A 93 -4.52 -20.73 22.91
C GLN A 93 -3.74 -20.63 21.59
N VAL A 94 -3.66 -19.44 21.02
CA VAL A 94 -3.18 -19.26 19.64
C VAL A 94 -2.03 -18.26 19.59
N VAL A 95 -0.94 -18.63 18.92
CA VAL A 95 0.16 -17.70 18.59
C VAL A 95 0.00 -17.22 17.16
N VAL A 96 -0.06 -15.91 16.97
CA VAL A 96 0.03 -15.28 15.65
C VAL A 96 1.43 -14.71 15.47
N VAL A 97 2.18 -15.25 14.50
CA VAL A 97 3.56 -14.86 14.24
C VAL A 97 3.60 -13.80 13.13
N GLY A 98 4.00 -12.58 13.48
CA GLY A 98 4.18 -11.47 12.55
C GLY A 98 3.13 -10.37 12.67
N THR A 99 3.59 -9.13 12.59
CA THR A 99 2.81 -7.90 12.80
C THR A 99 2.51 -7.15 11.50
N GLY A 100 2.36 -7.87 10.38
CA GLY A 100 1.74 -7.29 9.18
C GLY A 100 0.25 -7.05 9.36
N ASN A 101 -0.39 -6.32 8.44
CA ASN A 101 -1.84 -6.06 8.46
C ASN A 101 -2.63 -7.35 8.70
N SER A 102 -2.37 -8.42 7.93
CA SER A 102 -3.05 -9.71 8.10
C SER A 102 -2.83 -10.35 9.48
N GLY A 103 -1.62 -10.25 10.04
CA GLY A 103 -1.32 -10.84 11.35
C GLY A 103 -2.05 -10.12 12.48
N ILE A 104 -2.08 -8.79 12.43
CA ILE A 104 -2.81 -7.99 13.41
C ILE A 104 -4.32 -8.19 13.28
N ASP A 105 -4.87 -8.19 12.07
CA ASP A 105 -6.30 -8.42 11.85
C ASP A 105 -6.72 -9.82 12.32
N ILE A 106 -5.93 -10.86 12.00
CA ILE A 106 -6.18 -12.23 12.47
C ILE A 106 -6.09 -12.31 13.99
N ALA A 107 -5.10 -11.66 14.61
CA ALA A 107 -4.97 -11.66 16.07
C ALA A 107 -6.17 -10.97 16.75
N VAL A 108 -6.64 -9.85 16.20
CA VAL A 108 -7.84 -9.16 16.67
C VAL A 108 -9.07 -10.05 16.48
N GLU A 109 -9.26 -10.65 15.32
CA GLU A 109 -10.41 -11.51 15.02
C GLU A 109 -10.44 -12.75 15.93
N LEU A 110 -9.30 -13.42 16.09
CA LEU A 110 -9.14 -14.55 17.00
C LEU A 110 -9.42 -14.20 18.45
N SER A 111 -9.11 -12.96 18.88
CA SER A 111 -9.35 -12.52 20.26
C SER A 111 -10.82 -12.54 20.68
N HIS A 112 -11.75 -12.69 19.73
CA HIS A 112 -13.18 -12.84 20.01
C HIS A 112 -13.61 -14.28 20.34
N ALA A 113 -12.85 -15.29 19.90
CA ALA A 113 -13.24 -16.70 19.98
C ALA A 113 -12.22 -17.58 20.73
N ALA A 114 -10.93 -17.28 20.57
CA ALA A 114 -9.86 -18.00 21.23
C ALA A 114 -9.89 -17.79 22.75
N LYS A 115 -9.38 -18.77 23.50
CA LYS A 115 -9.17 -18.64 24.95
C LYS A 115 -8.13 -17.56 25.25
N GLN A 116 -7.04 -17.54 24.47
CA GLN A 116 -5.99 -16.55 24.57
C GLN A 116 -5.28 -16.38 23.22
N VAL A 117 -4.91 -15.14 22.88
CA VAL A 117 -4.10 -14.85 21.69
C VAL A 117 -2.78 -14.22 22.10
N PHE A 118 -1.69 -14.75 21.54
CA PHE A 118 -0.35 -14.19 21.66
C PHE A 118 0.09 -13.65 20.30
N LEU A 119 0.40 -12.36 20.22
CA LEU A 119 0.90 -11.71 19.01
C LEU A 119 2.43 -11.61 19.09
N SER A 120 3.12 -12.50 18.37
CA SER A 120 4.58 -12.54 18.35
C SER A 120 5.15 -11.58 17.31
N THR A 121 6.11 -10.76 17.73
CA THR A 121 6.79 -9.78 16.87
C THR A 121 8.29 -9.77 17.10
N LYS A 122 9.06 -9.76 16.01
CA LYS A 122 10.52 -9.67 16.08
C LYS A 122 11.06 -8.25 16.23
N ARG A 123 10.39 -7.28 15.61
CA ARG A 123 10.91 -5.90 15.48
C ARG A 123 9.94 -4.85 15.97
N GLY A 124 8.76 -5.23 16.46
CA GLY A 124 7.66 -4.28 16.67
C GLY A 124 7.06 -3.80 15.35
N THR A 125 6.06 -2.93 15.44
CA THR A 125 5.50 -2.19 14.30
C THR A 125 4.80 -0.92 14.78
N TRP A 126 4.85 0.14 13.98
CA TRP A 126 3.99 1.31 14.18
C TRP A 126 2.57 0.96 13.70
N VAL A 127 1.57 1.21 14.54
CA VAL A 127 0.17 0.98 14.23
C VAL A 127 -0.56 2.31 14.10
N LEU A 128 -1.21 2.51 12.95
CA LEU A 128 -2.07 3.66 12.68
C LEU A 128 -3.53 3.20 12.62
N GLN A 129 -4.44 4.13 12.85
CA GLN A 129 -5.88 3.89 12.76
C GLN A 129 -6.46 4.52 11.48
N ARG A 130 -7.56 3.97 10.97
CA ARG A 130 -8.28 4.48 9.79
C ARG A 130 -8.96 5.79 10.10
N VAL A 131 -9.50 5.93 11.31
CA VAL A 131 -10.14 7.15 11.78
C VAL A 131 -9.06 8.16 12.14
N ALA A 132 -8.93 9.28 11.44
CA ALA A 132 -7.98 10.36 11.74
C ALA A 132 -8.66 11.51 12.50
N ASP A 133 -8.08 12.72 12.41
CA ASP A 133 -8.59 13.90 13.11
C ASP A 133 -9.99 14.27 12.61
N GLY A 134 -10.89 14.63 13.53
CA GLY A 134 -12.26 15.00 13.19
C GLY A 134 -13.12 13.84 12.65
N GLY A 135 -12.66 12.60 12.74
CA GLY A 135 -13.40 11.42 12.28
C GLY A 135 -13.28 11.11 10.78
N TYR A 136 -12.42 11.84 10.06
CA TYR A 136 -12.18 11.60 8.64
C TYR A 136 -11.26 10.40 8.39
N PRO A 137 -11.37 9.73 7.23
CA PRO A 137 -10.38 8.74 6.81
C PRO A 137 -8.95 9.30 6.80
N PHE A 138 -8.00 8.48 7.28
CA PHE A 138 -6.59 8.84 7.37
C PHE A 138 -6.00 9.21 6.01
N ASP A 139 -6.18 8.36 5.01
CA ASP A 139 -5.69 8.59 3.65
C ASP A 139 -6.16 9.93 3.06
N LEU A 140 -7.43 10.31 3.26
CA LEU A 140 -7.95 11.62 2.82
C LEU A 140 -7.30 12.80 3.56
N SER A 141 -6.88 12.59 4.80
CA SER A 141 -6.29 13.65 5.62
C SER A 141 -4.80 13.88 5.31
N TYR A 142 -4.07 12.82 4.93
CA TYR A 142 -2.60 12.87 4.78
C TYR A 142 -2.11 12.73 3.34
N LEU A 143 -2.85 12.08 2.43
CA LEU A 143 -2.47 11.98 1.02
C LEU A 143 -2.95 13.22 0.24
N SER A 144 -2.38 14.39 0.53
CA SER A 144 -2.60 15.63 -0.25
C SER A 144 -1.30 16.12 -0.90
N ARG A 145 -1.43 16.89 -1.99
CA ARG A 145 -0.27 17.45 -2.70
C ARG A 145 0.49 18.44 -1.81
N PHE A 146 -0.22 19.23 -1.01
CA PHE A 146 0.37 20.11 -0.02
C PHE A 146 1.17 19.35 1.04
N MET A 147 0.62 18.28 1.61
CA MET A 147 1.37 17.47 2.59
C MET A 147 2.58 16.80 1.95
N GLN A 148 2.48 16.34 0.71
CA GLN A 148 3.63 15.82 -0.05
C GLN A 148 4.71 16.88 -0.25
N LEU A 149 4.34 18.12 -0.59
CA LEU A 149 5.27 19.24 -0.70
C LEU A 149 5.93 19.51 0.66
N LEU A 150 5.15 19.55 1.74
CA LEU A 150 5.68 19.75 3.08
C LEU A 150 6.67 18.64 3.48
N HIS A 151 6.36 17.37 3.18
CA HIS A 151 7.28 16.26 3.40
C HIS A 151 8.56 16.34 2.56
N SER A 152 8.50 16.93 1.36
CA SER A 152 9.69 17.14 0.53
C SER A 152 10.59 18.28 1.01
N LEU A 153 10.02 19.27 1.72
CA LEU A 153 10.74 20.44 2.22
C LEU A 153 11.26 20.24 3.65
N LEU A 154 10.54 19.47 4.48
CA LEU A 154 10.93 19.21 5.86
C LEU A 154 11.97 18.07 5.94
N PRO A 155 12.98 18.18 6.83
CA PRO A 155 13.87 17.07 7.11
C PRO A 155 13.10 15.83 7.55
N GLN A 156 13.53 14.65 7.08
CA GLN A 156 12.89 13.36 7.40
C GLN A 156 12.72 13.15 8.92
N ASN A 157 13.68 13.62 9.72
CA ASN A 157 13.63 13.53 11.19
C ASN A 157 12.46 14.31 11.79
N ALA A 158 12.14 15.49 11.26
CA ALA A 158 11.02 16.31 11.72
C ALA A 158 9.68 15.66 11.37
N SER A 159 9.55 15.13 10.14
CA SER A 159 8.37 14.37 9.71
C SER A 159 8.15 13.12 10.57
N ASN A 160 9.22 12.35 10.83
CA ASN A 160 9.18 11.20 11.73
C ASN A 160 8.77 11.59 13.15
N PHE A 161 9.37 12.64 13.71
CA PHE A 161 9.05 13.13 15.06
C PHE A 161 7.57 13.51 15.20
N PHE A 162 7.04 14.27 14.23
CA PHE A 162 5.63 14.69 14.24
C PHE A 162 4.68 13.49 14.17
N LEU A 163 4.93 12.57 13.23
CA LEU A 163 4.09 11.39 13.04
C LEU A 163 4.15 10.43 14.23
N GLU A 164 5.33 10.17 14.78
CA GLU A 164 5.49 9.32 15.97
C GLU A 164 4.80 9.92 17.19
N ARG A 165 4.97 11.23 17.43
CA ARG A 165 4.28 11.91 18.53
C ARG A 165 2.77 11.80 18.38
N LYS A 166 2.26 11.95 17.15
CA LYS A 166 0.84 11.84 16.87
C LYS A 166 0.30 10.41 17.06
N SER A 167 1.05 9.41 16.59
CA SER A 167 0.71 8.00 16.78
C SER A 167 0.72 7.61 18.26
N ASN A 168 1.76 8.02 19.00
CA ASN A 168 1.88 7.76 20.44
C ASN A 168 0.87 8.54 21.29
N ALA A 169 0.39 9.70 20.82
CA ALA A 169 -0.69 10.42 21.50
C ALA A 169 -2.01 9.65 21.51
N ARG A 170 -2.20 8.67 20.61
CA ARG A 170 -3.37 7.80 20.63
C ARG A 170 -3.20 6.61 21.56
N PHE A 171 -2.06 5.95 21.48
CA PHE A 171 -1.63 4.97 22.46
C PHE A 171 -0.11 4.84 22.37
N ASP A 172 0.55 4.73 23.52
CA ASP A 172 2.01 4.66 23.59
C ASP A 172 2.50 3.29 23.09
N HIS A 173 3.24 3.29 21.98
CA HIS A 173 3.72 2.04 21.38
C HIS A 173 4.78 1.33 22.22
N ALA A 174 5.58 2.05 23.03
CA ALA A 174 6.52 1.43 23.96
C ALA A 174 5.77 0.72 25.08
N LEU A 175 4.79 1.39 25.68
CA LEU A 175 3.97 0.84 26.75
C LEU A 175 3.24 -0.44 26.31
N TYR A 176 2.82 -0.51 25.05
CA TYR A 176 2.09 -1.65 24.48
C TYR A 176 3.01 -2.73 23.88
N GLY A 177 4.34 -2.59 24.00
CA GLY A 177 5.31 -3.57 23.49
C GLY A 177 5.39 -3.64 21.95
N LEU A 178 4.93 -2.60 21.25
CA LEU A 178 4.88 -2.56 19.79
C LEU A 178 5.94 -1.66 19.16
N GLN A 179 6.58 -0.77 19.93
CA GLN A 179 7.52 0.21 19.37
C GLN A 179 8.70 -0.47 18.67
N PRO A 180 8.91 -0.20 17.37
CA PRO A 180 10.04 -0.75 16.64
C PRO A 180 11.31 0.09 16.82
N GLN A 181 12.46 -0.50 16.44
CA GLN A 181 13.75 0.19 16.44
C GLN A 181 13.90 1.23 15.31
N HIS A 182 13.11 1.11 14.24
CA HIS A 182 13.15 2.03 13.09
C HIS A 182 12.13 3.18 13.26
N ARG A 183 12.33 4.27 12.52
CA ARG A 183 11.40 5.42 12.55
C ARG A 183 10.11 5.09 11.80
N ILE A 184 9.05 5.85 12.06
CA ILE A 184 7.71 5.53 11.54
C ILE A 184 7.60 5.51 10.02
N LEU A 185 8.34 6.37 9.33
CA LEU A 185 8.30 6.41 7.88
C LEU A 185 9.16 5.32 7.24
N ASP A 186 10.18 4.79 7.91
CA ASP A 186 11.18 3.86 7.35
C ASP A 186 10.58 2.49 6.97
N GLN A 187 9.34 2.22 7.35
CA GLN A 187 8.59 1.04 6.95
C GLN A 187 7.11 1.38 6.91
N HIS A 188 6.35 0.72 6.03
CA HIS A 188 4.90 0.89 6.01
C HIS A 188 4.30 0.51 7.37
N PRO A 189 3.62 1.44 8.05
CA PRO A 189 2.94 1.14 9.30
C PRO A 189 1.76 0.19 9.05
N THR A 190 1.39 -0.56 10.08
CA THR A 190 0.22 -1.44 10.05
C THR A 190 -1.02 -0.65 10.41
N ILE A 191 -2.15 -0.93 9.75
CA ILE A 191 -3.42 -0.22 9.99
C ILE A 191 -4.36 -1.10 10.82
N SER A 192 -4.67 -0.69 12.05
CA SER A 192 -5.65 -1.36 12.90
C SER A 192 -6.32 -0.39 13.86
N ASP A 193 -7.64 -0.41 13.91
CA ASP A 193 -8.45 0.41 14.82
C ASP A 193 -8.64 -0.29 16.19
N ASP A 194 -8.56 -1.62 16.23
CA ASP A 194 -8.98 -2.42 17.38
C ASP A 194 -7.82 -2.98 18.22
N LEU A 195 -6.63 -3.15 17.63
CA LEU A 195 -5.52 -3.83 18.31
C LEU A 195 -5.20 -3.25 19.70
N PRO A 196 -5.08 -1.92 19.90
CA PRO A 196 -4.79 -1.38 21.23
C PRO A 196 -5.86 -1.76 22.26
N ASN A 197 -7.14 -1.75 21.88
CA ASN A 197 -8.25 -2.14 22.75
C ASN A 197 -8.19 -3.64 23.12
N ARG A 198 -7.72 -4.49 22.21
CA ARG A 198 -7.51 -5.92 22.49
C ARG A 198 -6.33 -6.18 23.41
N ILE A 199 -5.27 -5.37 23.30
CA ILE A 199 -4.10 -5.46 24.18
C ILE A 199 -4.46 -5.02 25.60
N ILE A 200 -5.05 -3.84 25.77
CA ILE A 200 -5.36 -3.31 27.11
C ILE A 200 -6.40 -4.17 27.86
N SER A 201 -7.29 -4.85 27.13
CA SER A 201 -8.25 -5.80 27.71
C SER A 201 -7.65 -7.19 28.03
N GLY A 202 -6.36 -7.42 27.74
CA GLY A 202 -5.67 -8.69 27.97
C GLY A 202 -6.01 -9.80 26.96
N ARG A 203 -6.92 -9.56 26.00
CA ARG A 203 -7.31 -10.58 25.01
C ARG A 203 -6.23 -10.88 23.97
N VAL A 204 -5.35 -9.92 23.71
CA VAL A 204 -4.15 -10.11 22.88
C VAL A 204 -2.93 -9.72 23.72
N LEU A 205 -2.01 -10.66 23.90
CA LEU A 205 -0.75 -10.42 24.61
C LEU A 205 0.38 -10.33 23.60
N VAL A 206 1.09 -9.21 23.58
CA VAL A 206 2.25 -9.03 22.69
C VAL A 206 3.43 -9.79 23.28
N LYS A 207 4.10 -10.59 22.44
CA LYS A 207 5.28 -11.38 22.80
C LYS A 207 6.44 -11.07 21.86
N PRO A 208 7.70 -11.25 22.29
CA PRO A 208 8.83 -11.15 21.38
C PRO A 208 8.79 -12.30 20.36
N ASN A 209 9.83 -12.41 19.53
CA ASN A 209 9.88 -13.46 18.52
C ASN A 209 9.94 -14.85 19.18
N VAL A 210 9.31 -15.83 18.53
CA VAL A 210 9.39 -17.23 18.97
C VAL A 210 10.82 -17.72 18.78
N GLN A 211 11.40 -18.28 19.83
CA GLN A 211 12.72 -18.90 19.84
C GLN A 211 12.64 -20.38 19.45
N GLU A 212 11.74 -21.13 20.09
CA GLU A 212 11.58 -22.58 19.89
C GLU A 212 10.13 -23.00 20.14
N PHE A 213 9.66 -23.99 19.37
CA PHE A 213 8.42 -24.72 19.65
C PHE A 213 8.75 -26.06 20.33
N THR A 214 8.00 -26.39 21.37
CA THR A 214 8.00 -27.74 21.96
C THR A 214 6.79 -28.52 21.44
N GLU A 215 6.54 -29.71 21.97
CA GLU A 215 5.35 -30.52 21.61
C GLU A 215 4.03 -29.75 21.82
N THR A 216 3.90 -28.99 22.91
CA THR A 216 2.65 -28.33 23.31
C THR A 216 2.78 -26.83 23.65
N SER A 217 3.97 -26.23 23.47
CA SER A 217 4.23 -24.86 23.91
C SER A 217 5.17 -24.08 22.98
N ALA A 218 5.18 -22.76 23.11
CA ALA A 218 6.14 -21.87 22.46
C ALA A 218 7.00 -21.16 23.50
N ILE A 219 8.31 -21.18 23.28
CA ILE A 219 9.31 -20.44 24.05
C ILE A 219 9.69 -19.19 23.26
N PHE A 220 9.62 -18.03 23.91
CA PHE A 220 9.91 -16.74 23.29
C PHE A 220 11.32 -16.24 23.66
N GLU A 221 11.84 -15.29 22.89
CA GLU A 221 13.21 -14.74 23.07
C GLU A 221 13.46 -14.07 24.44
N ASP A 222 12.41 -13.73 25.19
CA ASP A 222 12.50 -13.22 26.57
C ASP A 222 12.56 -14.33 27.64
N GLY A 223 12.58 -15.61 27.22
CA GLY A 223 12.54 -16.77 28.10
C GLY A 223 11.15 -17.15 28.60
N THR A 224 10.10 -16.41 28.24
CA THR A 224 8.73 -16.79 28.59
C THR A 224 8.27 -18.01 27.79
N ARG A 225 7.43 -18.84 28.41
CA ARG A 225 6.86 -20.05 27.82
C ARG A 225 5.34 -20.00 27.94
N GLU A 226 4.64 -20.30 26.84
CA GLU A 226 3.19 -20.35 26.81
C GLU A 226 2.72 -21.66 26.18
N ASP A 227 1.76 -22.34 26.81
CA ASP A 227 1.10 -23.51 26.23
C ASP A 227 0.16 -23.07 25.10
N ILE A 228 0.26 -23.73 23.94
CA ILE A 228 -0.39 -23.29 22.72
C ILE A 228 -0.99 -24.47 21.96
N ASP A 229 -2.20 -24.27 21.43
CA ASP A 229 -2.90 -25.29 20.65
C ASP A 229 -2.75 -25.06 19.14
N ALA A 230 -2.46 -23.82 18.73
CA ALA A 230 -2.39 -23.45 17.33
C ALA A 230 -1.40 -22.30 17.04
N VAL A 231 -0.85 -22.31 15.83
CA VAL A 231 0.04 -21.25 15.33
C VAL A 231 -0.45 -20.72 13.98
N VAL A 232 -0.54 -19.39 13.84
CA VAL A 232 -0.82 -18.72 12.56
C VAL A 232 0.39 -17.92 12.12
N PHE A 233 1.03 -18.35 11.03
CA PHE A 233 2.15 -17.64 10.42
C PHE A 233 1.64 -16.53 9.50
N ALA A 234 1.72 -15.27 9.98
CA ALA A 234 1.45 -14.06 9.21
C ALA A 234 2.76 -13.41 8.72
N THR A 235 3.66 -14.25 8.19
CA THR A 235 5.05 -13.93 7.81
C THR A 235 5.20 -13.37 6.39
N GLY A 236 4.10 -13.29 5.64
CA GLY A 236 4.06 -12.67 4.31
C GLY A 236 4.31 -13.66 3.17
N TYR A 237 4.49 -13.11 1.97
CA TYR A 237 4.52 -13.88 0.73
C TYR A 237 5.80 -13.62 -0.08
N SER A 238 6.25 -14.61 -0.83
CA SER A 238 7.13 -14.41 -1.99
C SER A 238 6.35 -14.54 -3.28
N PHE A 239 6.86 -13.98 -4.39
CA PHE A 239 6.27 -14.13 -5.71
C PHE A 239 7.23 -14.76 -6.71
N SER A 240 6.66 -15.51 -7.64
CA SER A 240 7.32 -15.94 -8.87
C SER A 240 6.36 -15.90 -10.07
N PHE A 241 6.94 -15.87 -11.26
CA PHE A 241 6.22 -15.91 -12.54
C PHE A 241 6.72 -17.11 -13.35
N PRO A 242 6.31 -18.36 -13.03
CA PRO A 242 6.83 -19.56 -13.69
C PRO A 242 6.62 -19.58 -15.20
N PHE A 243 5.56 -18.90 -15.66
CA PHE A 243 5.23 -18.76 -17.08
C PHE A 243 6.12 -17.74 -17.83
N LEU A 244 7.05 -17.06 -17.13
CA LEU A 244 7.98 -16.07 -17.68
C LEU A 244 9.45 -16.37 -17.33
N GLU A 245 9.80 -17.59 -16.92
CA GLU A 245 11.17 -17.95 -16.48
C GLU A 245 12.27 -17.66 -17.53
N GLY A 246 11.91 -17.64 -18.83
CA GLY A 246 12.83 -17.28 -19.91
C GLY A 246 13.02 -15.77 -20.15
N CYS A 247 12.17 -14.92 -19.56
CA CYS A 247 12.16 -13.47 -19.82
C CYS A 247 12.44 -12.65 -18.56
N VAL A 248 12.03 -13.15 -17.39
CA VAL A 248 12.07 -12.40 -16.13
C VAL A 248 12.48 -13.32 -15.00
N LYS A 249 13.60 -13.00 -14.34
CA LYS A 249 14.07 -13.72 -13.16
C LYS A 249 13.73 -12.95 -11.88
N VAL A 250 13.04 -13.62 -10.95
CA VAL A 250 12.80 -13.09 -9.60
C VAL A 250 13.92 -13.57 -8.67
N VAL A 251 14.64 -12.64 -8.06
CA VAL A 251 15.69 -12.94 -7.08
C VAL A 251 15.37 -12.20 -5.80
N GLU A 252 15.15 -12.94 -4.70
CA GLU A 252 14.81 -12.37 -3.39
C GLU A 252 13.66 -11.34 -3.41
N ASN A 253 12.54 -11.67 -4.09
CA ASN A 253 11.41 -10.76 -4.30
C ASN A 253 11.77 -9.45 -5.05
N GLN A 254 12.87 -9.44 -5.80
CA GLN A 254 13.22 -8.33 -6.69
C GLN A 254 13.13 -8.76 -8.15
N ILE A 255 12.63 -7.84 -8.97
CA ILE A 255 12.65 -7.94 -10.42
C ILE A 255 13.12 -6.60 -10.98
N PRO A 256 14.12 -6.56 -11.89
CA PRO A 256 14.53 -5.33 -12.54
C PRO A 256 13.47 -4.91 -13.56
N LEU A 257 12.52 -4.08 -13.14
CA LEU A 257 11.49 -3.53 -14.00
C LEU A 257 11.57 -2.02 -14.00
N TYR A 258 11.65 -1.42 -15.19
CA TYR A 258 11.57 0.02 -15.38
C TYR A 258 10.22 0.50 -14.84
N LYS A 259 10.28 1.39 -13.85
CA LYS A 259 9.13 1.89 -13.08
C LYS A 259 8.21 0.79 -12.54
N PHE A 260 8.74 -0.37 -12.17
CA PHE A 260 7.97 -1.56 -11.73
C PHE A 260 7.02 -2.14 -12.79
N MET A 261 7.23 -1.82 -14.07
CA MET A 261 6.34 -2.22 -15.17
C MET A 261 7.05 -2.96 -16.30
N PHE A 262 8.10 -2.39 -16.89
CA PHE A 262 8.65 -2.91 -18.15
C PHE A 262 9.99 -3.62 -17.94
N PRO A 263 10.17 -4.86 -18.43
CA PRO A 263 11.48 -5.49 -18.46
C PRO A 263 12.43 -4.75 -19.43
N PRO A 264 13.64 -4.35 -19.01
CA PRO A 264 14.54 -3.53 -19.81
C PRO A 264 15.24 -4.31 -20.95
N ASP A 265 15.28 -5.63 -20.86
CA ASP A 265 16.04 -6.50 -21.77
C ASP A 265 15.23 -6.96 -23.00
N LEU A 266 13.99 -6.47 -23.16
CA LEU A 266 13.15 -6.81 -24.31
C LEU A 266 13.44 -5.92 -25.51
N GLU A 267 13.66 -6.53 -26.68
CA GLU A 267 13.86 -5.81 -27.94
C GLU A 267 12.62 -4.97 -28.34
N LYS A 268 11.42 -5.46 -28.03
CA LYS A 268 10.17 -4.75 -28.26
C LYS A 268 9.40 -4.62 -26.95
N PRO A 269 8.84 -3.44 -26.63
CA PRO A 269 8.14 -3.22 -25.37
C PRO A 269 6.72 -3.80 -25.43
N THR A 270 6.59 -5.12 -25.53
CA THR A 270 5.32 -5.85 -25.67
C THR A 270 4.84 -6.52 -24.38
N LEU A 271 5.62 -6.44 -23.30
CA LEU A 271 5.29 -7.02 -22.00
C LEU A 271 5.33 -5.94 -20.91
N ALA A 272 4.29 -5.89 -20.08
CA ALA A 272 4.22 -5.01 -18.92
C ALA A 272 3.65 -5.73 -17.69
N PHE A 273 4.21 -5.44 -16.52
CA PHE A 273 3.69 -5.84 -15.22
C PHE A 273 2.83 -4.70 -14.65
N ILE A 274 1.61 -5.04 -14.23
CA ILE A 274 0.64 -4.09 -13.69
C ILE A 274 0.33 -4.52 -12.26
N GLY A 275 0.43 -3.61 -11.30
CA GLY A 275 0.16 -3.86 -9.90
C GLY A 275 1.24 -4.66 -9.17
N LEU A 276 2.42 -4.86 -9.76
CA LEU A 276 3.58 -5.43 -9.06
C LEU A 276 4.31 -4.34 -8.24
N ILE A 277 3.58 -3.75 -7.29
CA ILE A 277 4.04 -2.59 -6.53
C ILE A 277 3.29 -2.51 -5.19
N GLN A 278 3.93 -1.95 -4.16
CA GLN A 278 3.37 -1.73 -2.84
C GLN A 278 3.43 -0.24 -2.48
N PRO A 279 2.36 0.53 -2.70
CA PRO A 279 2.35 1.95 -2.41
C PRO A 279 2.01 2.27 -0.93
N LEU A 280 2.47 3.42 -0.44
CA LEU A 280 1.85 4.14 0.68
C LEU A 280 0.54 4.83 0.22
N GLY A 281 -0.45 4.02 -0.15
CA GLY A 281 -1.73 4.49 -0.66
C GLY A 281 -2.53 3.37 -1.33
N ALA A 282 -3.54 3.75 -2.13
CA ALA A 282 -4.34 2.77 -2.85
C ALA A 282 -3.60 2.26 -4.09
N ILE A 283 -3.60 0.94 -4.30
CA ILE A 283 -3.00 0.30 -5.48
C ILE A 283 -3.91 0.40 -6.72
N MET A 284 -5.24 0.49 -6.56
CA MET A 284 -6.17 0.53 -7.71
C MET A 284 -5.91 1.71 -8.65
N PRO A 285 -5.76 2.96 -8.16
CA PRO A 285 -5.39 4.08 -9.02
C PRO A 285 -4.05 3.90 -9.72
N ILE A 286 -3.08 3.29 -9.01
CA ILE A 286 -1.77 3.02 -9.58
C ILE A 286 -1.89 2.03 -10.74
N SER A 287 -2.53 0.88 -10.52
CA SER A 287 -2.74 -0.12 -11.57
C SER A 287 -3.51 0.46 -12.77
N GLU A 288 -4.50 1.32 -12.53
CA GLU A 288 -5.23 2.02 -13.59
C GLU A 288 -4.31 2.91 -14.44
N LEU A 289 -3.44 3.69 -13.79
CA LEU A 289 -2.53 4.59 -14.49
C LEU A 289 -1.38 3.84 -15.17
N GLN A 290 -0.90 2.76 -14.56
CA GLN A 290 0.02 1.81 -15.20
C GLN A 290 -0.59 1.23 -16.48
N CYS A 291 -1.86 0.80 -16.45
CA CYS A 291 -2.56 0.32 -17.66
C CYS A 291 -2.66 1.42 -18.73
N ARG A 292 -2.97 2.66 -18.35
CA ARG A 292 -3.04 3.79 -19.29
C ARG A 292 -1.72 4.04 -19.99
N TRP A 293 -0.61 3.94 -19.27
CA TRP A 293 0.72 4.09 -19.89
C TRP A 293 1.08 2.89 -20.75
N ALA A 294 0.92 1.67 -20.22
CA ALA A 294 1.26 0.43 -20.93
C ALA A 294 0.50 0.28 -22.25
N THR A 295 -0.80 0.56 -22.29
CA THR A 295 -1.58 0.51 -23.54
C THR A 295 -1.11 1.52 -24.58
N ARG A 296 -0.59 2.68 -24.17
CA ARG A 296 -0.05 3.70 -25.10
C ARG A 296 1.30 3.28 -25.66
N VAL A 297 2.15 2.67 -24.84
CA VAL A 297 3.41 2.06 -25.27
C VAL A 297 3.16 0.94 -26.27
N PHE A 298 2.23 0.03 -25.96
CA PHE A 298 1.88 -1.07 -26.85
C PHE A 298 1.28 -0.63 -28.19
N LYS A 299 0.59 0.52 -28.22
CA LYS A 299 0.08 1.12 -29.45
C LYS A 299 1.15 1.92 -30.24
N GLY A 300 2.37 2.04 -29.73
CA GLY A 300 3.41 2.89 -30.33
C GLY A 300 3.10 4.39 -30.24
N LEU A 301 2.21 4.81 -29.34
CA LEU A 301 1.91 6.22 -29.11
C LEU A 301 2.95 6.89 -28.20
N GLN A 302 3.76 6.09 -27.49
CA GLN A 302 4.78 6.53 -26.56
C GLN A 302 5.93 5.51 -26.55
N ASP A 303 7.15 5.99 -26.73
CA ASP A 303 8.33 5.14 -26.70
C ASP A 303 8.90 5.03 -25.28
N LEU A 304 9.48 3.88 -24.98
CA LEU A 304 10.31 3.72 -23.79
C LEU A 304 11.71 4.27 -24.07
N PRO A 305 12.42 4.79 -23.05
CA PRO A 305 13.81 5.19 -23.23
C PRO A 305 14.71 3.98 -23.54
N PRO A 306 15.94 4.20 -24.02
CA PRO A 306 16.91 3.13 -24.25
C PRO A 306 17.12 2.25 -23.01
N SER A 307 17.46 0.98 -23.23
CA SER A 307 17.66 0.00 -22.15
C SER A 307 18.70 0.45 -21.11
N THR A 308 19.75 1.16 -21.54
CA THR A 308 20.76 1.75 -20.65
C THR A 308 20.16 2.73 -19.64
N ASP A 309 19.22 3.56 -20.08
CA ASP A 309 18.58 4.59 -19.25
C ASP A 309 17.55 3.93 -18.31
N MET A 310 16.85 2.91 -18.81
CA MET A 310 15.95 2.10 -17.98
C MET A 310 16.72 1.39 -16.85
N LEU A 311 17.89 0.81 -17.14
CA LEU A 311 18.73 0.16 -16.14
C LEU A 311 19.30 1.16 -15.12
N ALA A 312 19.70 2.35 -15.58
CA ALA A 312 20.16 3.42 -14.70
C ALA A 312 19.04 3.91 -13.75
N ASP A 313 17.82 4.07 -14.27
CA ASP A 313 16.63 4.40 -13.46
C ASP A 313 16.31 3.32 -12.43
N ILE A 314 16.35 2.04 -12.82
CA ILE A 314 16.15 0.91 -11.90
C ILE A 314 17.20 0.95 -10.77
N ALA A 315 18.47 1.18 -11.10
CA ALA A 315 19.55 1.26 -10.12
C ALA A 315 19.35 2.44 -9.15
N GLN A 316 19.02 3.63 -9.68
CA GLN A 316 18.75 4.81 -8.87
C GLN A 316 17.52 4.61 -7.96
N THR A 317 16.46 4.00 -8.48
CA THR A 317 15.25 3.69 -7.70
C THR A 317 15.57 2.72 -6.56
N LYS A 318 16.35 1.67 -6.82
CA LYS A 318 16.81 0.74 -5.78
C LYS A 318 17.62 1.44 -4.69
N GLU A 319 18.51 2.36 -5.06
CA GLU A 319 19.30 3.12 -4.09
C GLU A 319 18.42 4.06 -3.24
N LYS A 320 17.51 4.80 -3.88
CA LYS A 320 16.54 5.67 -3.18
C LYS A 320 15.69 4.86 -2.20
N MET A 321 15.17 3.71 -2.62
CA MET A 321 14.42 2.81 -1.73
C MET A 321 15.27 2.29 -0.58
N ALA A 322 16.51 1.89 -0.82
CA ALA A 322 17.41 1.39 0.24
C ALA A 322 17.75 2.45 1.29
N LYS A 323 17.78 3.74 0.91
CA LYS A 323 17.92 4.87 1.83
C LYS A 323 16.62 5.20 2.57
N ARG A 324 15.47 4.99 1.91
CA ARG A 324 14.14 5.37 2.40
C ARG A 324 13.50 4.32 3.32
N TYR A 325 13.77 3.03 3.09
CA TYR A 325 13.08 1.93 3.74
C TYR A 325 14.04 0.93 4.41
N VAL A 326 13.60 0.33 5.51
CA VAL A 326 14.34 -0.74 6.21
C VAL A 326 14.54 -1.92 5.27
N ARG A 327 15.80 -2.37 5.13
CA ARG A 327 16.13 -3.53 4.29
C ARG A 327 15.42 -4.80 4.80
N SER A 328 14.49 -5.29 3.98
CA SER A 328 13.69 -6.50 4.24
C SER A 328 13.18 -7.08 2.92
N ARG A 329 12.99 -8.41 2.87
CA ARG A 329 12.34 -9.09 1.72
C ARG A 329 10.89 -8.65 1.49
N ARG A 330 10.27 -7.98 2.47
CA ARG A 330 8.94 -7.37 2.38
C ARG A 330 8.97 -6.00 1.68
N HIS A 331 10.13 -5.35 1.57
CA HIS A 331 10.26 -3.95 1.15
C HIS A 331 11.00 -3.81 -0.19
N THR A 332 10.68 -4.67 -1.15
CA THR A 332 11.39 -4.72 -2.45
C THR A 332 10.69 -3.96 -3.58
N ILE A 333 9.43 -3.59 -3.39
CA ILE A 333 8.58 -2.97 -4.42
C ILE A 333 7.79 -1.76 -3.87
N GLN A 334 8.36 -1.04 -2.90
CA GLN A 334 7.70 0.06 -2.20
C GLN A 334 7.80 1.39 -2.95
N VAL A 335 6.71 2.16 -2.96
CA VAL A 335 6.67 3.53 -3.52
C VAL A 335 5.84 4.49 -2.68
N ASP A 336 6.18 5.77 -2.73
CA ASP A 336 5.32 6.84 -2.26
C ASP A 336 4.23 7.12 -3.31
N TYR A 337 2.96 7.19 -2.88
CA TYR A 337 1.80 7.20 -3.77
C TYR A 337 1.78 8.40 -4.73
N ILE A 338 1.84 9.64 -4.24
CA ILE A 338 1.72 10.85 -5.07
C ILE A 338 2.91 10.99 -6.04
N PRO A 339 4.19 10.86 -5.61
CA PRO A 339 5.32 10.94 -6.52
C PRO A 339 5.25 9.94 -7.66
N TYR A 340 4.93 8.67 -7.37
CA TYR A 340 4.83 7.63 -8.39
C TYR A 340 3.65 7.86 -9.34
N MET A 341 2.48 8.23 -8.81
CA MET A 341 1.32 8.57 -9.63
C MET A 341 1.60 9.77 -10.55
N ASP A 342 2.25 10.82 -10.05
CA ASP A 342 2.62 11.98 -10.85
C ASP A 342 3.68 11.66 -11.90
N GLU A 343 4.61 10.75 -11.60
CA GLU A 343 5.61 10.28 -12.55
C GLU A 343 4.96 9.55 -13.73
N LEU A 344 4.06 8.59 -13.46
CA LEU A 344 3.28 7.93 -14.50
C LEU A 344 2.36 8.90 -15.24
N ALA A 345 1.76 9.84 -14.52
CA ALA A 345 0.89 10.85 -15.12
C ALA A 345 1.65 11.80 -16.05
N CYS A 346 2.92 12.12 -15.76
CA CYS A 346 3.80 12.82 -16.68
C CYS A 346 4.03 12.00 -17.95
N GLN A 347 4.31 10.69 -17.82
CA GLN A 347 4.50 9.81 -18.98
C GLN A 347 3.26 9.84 -19.86
N VAL A 348 2.05 9.71 -19.30
CA VAL A 348 0.80 9.70 -20.08
C VAL A 348 0.36 11.10 -20.57
N GLY A 349 0.87 12.17 -19.96
CA GLY A 349 0.47 13.56 -20.25
C GLY A 349 -0.83 13.99 -19.54
N VAL A 350 -1.11 13.44 -18.36
CA VAL A 350 -2.37 13.62 -17.60
C VAL A 350 -2.14 14.21 -16.20
N LYS A 351 -0.89 14.55 -15.87
CA LYS A 351 -0.56 15.22 -14.60
C LYS A 351 -1.21 16.62 -14.60
N PRO A 352 -2.00 16.97 -13.58
CA PRO A 352 -2.64 18.28 -13.51
C PRO A 352 -1.58 19.39 -13.39
N ASN A 353 -1.70 20.44 -14.21
CA ASN A 353 -0.86 21.63 -14.09
C ASN A 353 -1.51 22.62 -13.11
N LEU A 354 -1.01 22.65 -11.88
CA LEU A 354 -1.56 23.51 -10.81
C LEU A 354 -1.50 25.00 -11.14
N LEU A 355 -0.45 25.48 -11.81
CA LEU A 355 -0.32 26.88 -12.18
C LEU A 355 -1.37 27.27 -13.23
N ALA A 356 -1.52 26.45 -14.27
CA ALA A 356 -2.56 26.67 -15.28
C ALA A 356 -3.97 26.58 -14.67
N LEU A 357 -4.20 25.61 -13.76
CA LEU A 357 -5.47 25.49 -13.04
C LEU A 357 -5.74 26.71 -12.15
N PHE A 358 -4.72 27.28 -11.50
CA PHE A 358 -4.90 28.45 -10.64
C PHE A 358 -5.45 29.66 -11.41
N PHE A 359 -5.00 29.88 -12.65
CA PHE A 359 -5.49 30.97 -13.49
C PHE A 359 -6.81 30.67 -14.21
N THR A 360 -7.15 29.39 -14.44
CA THR A 360 -8.36 29.00 -15.20
C THR A 360 -9.55 28.62 -14.32
N ASP A 361 -9.29 27.94 -13.20
CA ASP A 361 -10.28 27.51 -12.21
C ASP A 361 -9.64 27.50 -10.80
N PRO A 362 -9.54 28.67 -10.14
CA PRO A 362 -8.88 28.79 -8.85
C PRO A 362 -9.52 27.94 -7.76
N LYS A 363 -10.84 27.71 -7.83
CA LYS A 363 -11.55 26.84 -6.88
C LYS A 363 -11.07 25.39 -7.00
N LEU A 364 -11.00 24.87 -8.22
CA LEU A 364 -10.47 23.54 -8.46
C LEU A 364 -8.98 23.47 -8.12
N ALA A 365 -8.18 24.50 -8.44
CA ALA A 365 -6.76 24.52 -8.13
C ALA A 365 -6.48 24.39 -6.63
N LEU A 366 -7.22 25.11 -5.79
CA LEU A 366 -7.11 25.03 -4.34
C LEU A 366 -7.48 23.64 -3.82
N GLU A 367 -8.56 23.04 -4.32
CA GLU A 367 -8.95 21.68 -3.94
C GLU A 367 -7.96 20.61 -4.39
N VAL A 368 -7.36 20.75 -5.56
CA VAL A 368 -6.32 19.83 -6.06
C VAL A 368 -5.04 19.98 -5.24
N ALA A 369 -4.66 21.20 -4.83
CA ALA A 369 -3.44 21.48 -4.09
C ALA A 369 -3.54 21.10 -2.60
N PHE A 370 -4.60 21.54 -1.91
CA PHE A 370 -4.75 21.41 -0.46
C PHE A 370 -5.69 20.27 -0.04
N GLY A 371 -6.62 19.88 -0.91
CA GLY A 371 -7.52 18.75 -0.66
C GLY A 371 -6.83 17.38 -0.87
N PRO A 372 -7.58 16.28 -0.65
CA PRO A 372 -7.06 14.94 -0.86
C PRO A 372 -6.71 14.70 -2.33
N CYS A 373 -5.58 14.02 -2.56
CA CYS A 373 -5.09 13.62 -3.87
C CYS A 373 -5.87 12.41 -4.41
N THR A 374 -7.13 12.64 -4.78
CA THR A 374 -8.02 11.62 -5.33
C THR A 374 -7.69 11.28 -6.79
N PRO A 375 -7.96 10.04 -7.24
CA PRO A 375 -7.63 9.60 -8.61
C PRO A 375 -8.33 10.40 -9.71
N TYR A 376 -9.44 11.07 -9.40
CA TYR A 376 -10.15 11.96 -10.32
C TYR A 376 -9.24 13.04 -10.93
N GLN A 377 -8.22 13.49 -10.18
CA GLN A 377 -7.27 14.51 -10.62
C GLN A 377 -6.51 14.10 -11.89
N TYR A 378 -6.23 12.81 -12.08
CA TYR A 378 -5.52 12.27 -13.25
C TYR A 378 -6.44 12.08 -14.48
N ARG A 379 -7.69 12.55 -14.38
CA ARG A 379 -8.69 12.57 -15.47
C ARG A 379 -9.17 14.00 -15.78
N LEU A 380 -8.52 15.03 -15.22
CA LEU A 380 -8.82 16.44 -15.50
C LEU A 380 -8.37 16.90 -16.89
N GLN A 381 -7.28 16.32 -17.39
CA GLN A 381 -6.67 16.70 -18.66
C GLN A 381 -6.03 15.50 -19.36
N GLY A 382 -5.60 15.71 -20.60
CA GLY A 382 -4.90 14.70 -21.40
C GLY A 382 -5.79 13.57 -21.91
N PRO A 383 -5.19 12.50 -22.46
CA PRO A 383 -5.91 11.37 -23.03
C PRO A 383 -6.82 10.68 -22.02
N GLY A 384 -8.09 10.47 -22.38
CA GLY A 384 -9.08 9.88 -21.49
C GLY A 384 -9.60 10.82 -20.40
N LYS A 385 -9.54 12.14 -20.62
CA LYS A 385 -10.21 13.16 -19.79
C LYS A 385 -11.67 12.78 -19.54
N TRP A 386 -12.14 12.96 -18.31
CA TRP A 386 -13.53 12.68 -17.92
C TRP A 386 -14.24 13.98 -17.54
N ALA A 387 -15.39 14.25 -18.17
CA ALA A 387 -16.15 15.48 -17.96
C ALA A 387 -16.57 15.67 -16.49
N GLY A 388 -16.92 14.59 -15.80
CA GLY A 388 -17.32 14.60 -14.39
C GLY A 388 -16.17 14.75 -13.39
N ALA A 389 -14.90 14.76 -13.83
CA ALA A 389 -13.74 14.76 -12.93
C ALA A 389 -13.73 15.99 -12.01
N ARG A 390 -14.03 17.16 -12.56
CA ARG A 390 -14.12 18.41 -11.80
C ARG A 390 -15.17 18.33 -10.70
N GLU A 391 -16.40 17.97 -11.07
CA GLU A 391 -17.51 17.87 -10.13
C GLU A 391 -17.22 16.83 -9.05
N ALA A 392 -16.67 15.67 -9.45
CA ALA A 392 -16.29 14.62 -8.52
C ALA A 392 -15.27 15.12 -7.47
N ILE A 393 -14.24 15.88 -7.87
CA ILE A 393 -13.28 16.46 -6.93
C ILE A 393 -13.98 17.44 -5.98
N LEU A 394 -14.76 18.37 -6.51
CA LEU A 394 -15.40 19.42 -5.69
C LEU A 394 -16.45 18.89 -4.72
N THR A 395 -17.05 17.73 -5.01
CA THR A 395 -18.11 17.10 -4.19
C THR A 395 -17.61 15.90 -3.39
N GLN A 396 -16.30 15.58 -3.42
CA GLN A 396 -15.75 14.37 -2.78
C GLN A 396 -16.03 14.31 -1.28
N GLN A 397 -15.93 15.43 -0.56
CA GLN A 397 -16.18 15.47 0.87
C GLN A 397 -17.65 15.15 1.20
N GLN A 398 -18.60 15.57 0.36
CA GLN A 398 -20.01 15.25 0.55
C GLN A 398 -20.24 13.74 0.47
N ARG A 399 -19.63 13.06 -0.51
CA ARG A 399 -19.72 11.60 -0.65
C ARG A 399 -19.06 10.84 0.51
N VAL A 400 -17.99 11.39 1.09
CA VAL A 400 -17.32 10.81 2.26
C VAL A 400 -18.17 10.94 3.52
N VAL A 401 -18.81 12.09 3.72
CA VAL A 401 -19.57 12.38 4.94
C VAL A 401 -20.99 11.79 4.89
N ARG A 402 -21.61 11.72 3.70
CA ARG A 402 -22.98 11.23 3.51
C ARG A 402 -23.28 9.88 4.17
N PRO A 403 -22.46 8.82 4.00
CA PRO A 403 -22.73 7.53 4.65
C PRO A 403 -22.51 7.56 6.17
N LEU A 404 -21.81 8.57 6.71
CA LEU A 404 -21.58 8.73 8.15
C LEU A 404 -22.73 9.49 8.83
N GLN A 405 -23.45 10.34 8.10
CA GLN A 405 -24.56 11.17 8.59
C GLN A 405 -25.91 10.48 8.38
N THR A 406 -26.08 9.28 8.95
CA THR A 406 -27.33 8.50 8.84
C THR A 406 -28.46 9.01 9.74
N ARG A 407 -28.15 9.85 10.74
CA ARG A 407 -29.12 10.49 11.63
C ARG A 407 -29.30 11.96 11.28
N ALA A 408 -30.54 12.38 11.02
CA ALA A 408 -30.90 13.78 10.84
C ALA A 408 -30.63 14.59 12.13
N ARG A 409 -30.10 15.81 11.99
CA ARG A 409 -29.88 16.74 13.10
C ARG A 409 -30.49 18.09 12.73
N ASP A 410 -31.18 18.72 13.69
CA ASP A 410 -31.74 20.07 13.54
C ASP A 410 -30.67 21.17 13.52
N CYS A 411 -29.44 20.83 13.92
CA CYS A 411 -28.29 21.72 13.93
C CYS A 411 -27.38 21.42 12.74
N PRO A 412 -26.99 22.42 11.91
CA PRO A 412 -26.13 22.19 10.77
C PRO A 412 -24.83 21.53 11.23
N ALA A 413 -24.42 20.48 10.52
CA ALA A 413 -23.14 19.84 10.76
C ALA A 413 -22.05 20.92 10.73
N ARG A 414 -21.20 20.94 11.77
CA ARG A 414 -20.08 21.88 11.84
C ARG A 414 -19.25 21.68 10.57
N SER A 415 -19.33 22.66 9.66
CA SER A 415 -18.51 22.69 8.45
C SER A 415 -17.07 22.55 8.92
N SER A 416 -16.44 21.39 8.71
CA SER A 416 -15.01 21.28 8.90
C SER A 416 -14.36 21.97 7.71
N THR A 417 -14.42 23.30 7.71
CA THR A 417 -13.49 24.12 6.96
C THR A 417 -12.11 23.70 7.43
N VAL A 418 -11.40 22.94 6.59
CA VAL A 418 -9.94 22.92 6.48
C VAL A 418 -9.24 22.71 7.84
N PRO A 419 -8.70 21.50 8.14
CA PRO A 419 -8.08 21.19 9.43
C PRO A 419 -7.20 22.36 9.90
N HIS A 420 -7.31 22.77 11.18
CA HIS A 420 -6.70 24.02 11.69
C HIS A 420 -5.25 24.24 11.24
N ILE A 421 -4.50 23.16 11.04
CA ILE A 421 -3.15 23.15 10.49
C ILE A 421 -3.03 23.85 9.13
N PHE A 422 -3.97 23.62 8.22
CA PHE A 422 -4.02 24.27 6.91
C PHE A 422 -4.39 25.75 7.00
N LYS A 423 -5.21 26.16 7.98
CA LYS A 423 -5.47 27.59 8.25
C LYS A 423 -4.19 28.28 8.73
N VAL A 424 -3.49 27.67 9.68
CA VAL A 424 -2.21 28.18 10.20
C VAL A 424 -1.16 28.27 9.10
N PHE A 425 -1.03 27.24 8.26
CA PHE A 425 -0.05 27.24 7.17
C PHE A 425 -0.42 28.14 6.00
N PHE A 426 -1.71 28.30 5.67
CA PHE A 426 -2.15 29.33 4.72
C PHE A 426 -1.80 30.72 5.23
N SER A 427 -2.00 30.98 6.53
CA SER A 427 -1.56 32.24 7.17
C SER A 427 -0.04 32.43 7.11
N ILE A 428 0.74 31.38 7.40
CA ILE A 428 2.22 31.44 7.30
C ILE A 428 2.66 31.66 5.85
N GLY A 429 2.08 30.95 4.88
CA GLY A 429 2.38 31.11 3.46
C GLY A 429 2.03 32.51 2.94
N LEU A 430 0.91 33.08 3.39
CA LEU A 430 0.53 34.47 3.09
C LEU A 430 1.54 35.46 3.71
N ILE A 431 1.96 35.25 4.96
CA ILE A 431 2.97 36.08 5.62
C ILE A 431 4.30 36.03 4.86
N VAL A 432 4.79 34.83 4.50
CA VAL A 432 6.04 34.68 3.75
C VAL A 432 5.94 35.33 2.38
N ALA A 433 4.85 35.12 1.64
CA ALA A 433 4.63 35.76 0.34
C ALA A 433 4.58 37.29 0.44
N THR A 434 3.95 37.82 1.49
CA THR A 434 3.90 39.26 1.76
C THR A 434 5.29 39.81 2.11
N LEU A 435 6.04 39.11 2.96
CA LEU A 435 7.42 39.49 3.32
C LEU A 435 8.34 39.49 2.10
N VAL A 436 8.24 38.48 1.22
CA VAL A 436 9.01 38.41 -0.02
C VAL A 436 8.61 39.53 -0.99
N TYR A 437 7.30 39.81 -1.13
CA TYR A 437 6.81 40.89 -1.98
C TYR A 437 7.27 42.28 -1.49
N VAL A 438 7.28 42.50 -0.17
CA VAL A 438 7.74 43.77 0.44
C VAL A 438 9.26 43.91 0.40
N SER A 439 10.00 42.79 0.35
CA SER A 439 11.47 42.78 0.33
C SER A 439 12.07 42.83 -1.09
N LEU A 440 11.24 42.77 -2.14
CA LEU A 440 11.71 43.00 -3.51
C LEU A 440 11.95 44.50 -3.72
N PRO A 441 13.16 44.93 -4.14
CA PRO A 441 13.40 46.33 -4.48
C PRO A 441 12.51 46.72 -5.66
N ARG A 442 11.79 47.84 -5.50
CA ARG A 442 10.86 48.39 -6.49
C ARG A 442 11.53 48.82 -7.79
#